data_AF-A0A9E4DYG8-F1
#
_entry.id   AF-A0A9E4DYG8-F1
#
_cell.length_a   1.000
_cell.length_b   1.000
_cell.length_c   1.000
_cell.angle_alpha   90.00
_cell.angle_beta   90.00
_cell.angle_gamma   90.00
#
_symmetry.space_group_name_H-M   'P 1'
#
loop_
_entity.id
_entity.type
_entity.pdbx_description
1 polymer ?
#
loop_
_entity_poly.entity_id
_entity_poly.type
_entity_poly.pdbx_seq_one_letter_code
_entity_poly.pdbx_strand_id
1 'polypeptide(L)'
;KGQASGFCLEIIGEEGRLDVENTVTLSTGVGRSELLDLPPHMITGIPAYIEELIGVIENGGELLSPGSEGKKVVEIIIGFLKSQERGNVRVDLPLPPGN
;
A
#
# COMPACT_ATOMS: atom_id res chain seq x y z
N LYS A 1 17.57 20.23 -4.13
CA LYS A 1 16.14 20.34 -4.49
C LYS A 1 15.43 19.20 -3.77
N GLY A 2 14.68 19.49 -2.72
CA GLY A 2 13.97 18.46 -1.96
C GLY A 2 12.82 17.92 -2.81
N GLN A 3 12.78 16.60 -2.98
CA GLN A 3 11.62 15.93 -3.55
C GLN A 3 10.45 16.15 -2.59
N ALA A 4 9.36 16.74 -3.08
CA ALA A 4 8.12 16.79 -2.31
C ALA A 4 7.72 15.34 -2.01
N SER A 5 7.66 14.97 -0.73
CA SER A 5 7.19 13.67 -0.28
C SER A 5 5.67 13.60 -0.49
N GLY A 6 5.24 13.27 -1.70
CA GLY A 6 3.85 12.95 -1.99
C GLY A 6 3.68 11.44 -2.12
N PHE A 7 2.80 10.85 -1.33
CA PHE A 7 2.24 9.55 -1.67
C PHE A 7 1.29 9.78 -2.85
N CYS A 8 1.54 9.10 -3.96
CA CYS A 8 0.66 9.08 -5.12
C CYS A 8 0.41 7.62 -5.45
N LEU A 9 -0.84 7.23 -5.51
CA LEU A 9 -1.29 5.90 -5.87
C LEU A 9 -2.33 6.01 -6.98
N GLU A 10 -2.10 5.26 -8.05
CA GLU A 10 -3.05 5.11 -9.14
C GLU A 10 -3.55 3.66 -9.14
N ILE A 11 -4.87 3.48 -9.23
CA ILE A 11 -5.51 2.17 -9.38
C ILE A 11 -6.30 2.18 -10.67
N ILE A 12 -5.96 1.31 -11.61
CA ILE A 12 -6.65 1.16 -12.90
C ILE A 12 -7.38 -0.17 -12.92
N GLY A 13 -8.69 -0.12 -13.20
CA GLY A 13 -9.55 -1.28 -13.40
C GLY A 13 -10.30 -1.21 -14.73
N GLU A 14 -11.12 -2.23 -15.00
CA GLU A 14 -11.89 -2.33 -16.25
C GLU A 14 -12.96 -1.23 -16.38
N GLU A 15 -13.48 -0.75 -15.24
CA GLU A 15 -14.58 0.22 -15.19
C GLU A 15 -14.11 1.66 -14.93
N GLY A 16 -12.82 1.86 -14.66
CA GLY A 16 -12.30 3.18 -14.37
C GLY A 16 -10.93 3.22 -13.71
N ARG A 17 -10.54 4.42 -13.29
CA ARG A 17 -9.26 4.75 -12.67
C ARG A 17 -9.50 5.58 -11.42
N LEU A 18 -8.81 5.24 -10.34
CA LEU A 18 -8.71 6.04 -9.12
C LEU A 18 -7.34 6.70 -9.04
N ASP A 19 -7.33 8.01 -8.85
CA ASP A 19 -6.14 8.80 -8.54
C ASP A 19 -6.18 9.21 -7.07
N VAL A 20 -5.19 8.74 -6.30
CA VAL A 20 -5.09 8.96 -4.85
C VAL A 20 -3.84 9.79 -4.57
N GLU A 21 -4.07 11.03 -4.14
CA GLU A 21 -3.04 11.93 -3.60
C GLU A 21 -3.50 12.43 -2.22
N ASN A 22 -3.71 13.74 -2.06
CA ASN A 22 -4.42 14.31 -0.90
C ASN A 22 -5.95 14.15 -0.99
N THR A 23 -6.44 13.81 -2.17
CA THR A 23 -7.85 13.57 -2.48
C THR A 23 -7.97 12.34 -3.37
N VAL A 24 -9.17 11.76 -3.47
CA VAL A 24 -9.42 10.61 -4.34
C VAL A 24 -10.36 10.99 -5.47
N THR A 25 -9.87 10.87 -6.70
CA THR A 25 -10.67 11.15 -7.91
C THR A 25 -10.97 9.85 -8.64
N LEU A 26 -12.24 9.58 -8.94
CA LEU A 26 -12.69 8.46 -9.77
C LEU A 26 -12.94 8.93 -11.20
N SER A 27 -12.41 8.21 -12.19
CA SER A 27 -12.65 8.44 -13.61
C SER A 27 -13.21 7.18 -14.27
N THR A 28 -14.43 7.22 -14.80
CA THR A 28 -15.14 6.06 -15.41
C THR A 28 -15.30 6.15 -16.94
N GLY A 29 -14.60 7.11 -17.57
CA GLY A 29 -14.62 7.31 -19.01
C GLY A 29 -14.24 8.74 -19.40
N VAL A 30 -14.21 9.01 -20.70
CA VAL A 30 -13.83 10.33 -21.22
C VAL A 30 -14.77 11.40 -20.67
N GLY A 31 -14.20 12.36 -19.93
CA GLY A 31 -14.94 13.47 -19.32
C GLY A 31 -15.84 13.09 -18.14
N ARG A 32 -15.81 11.84 -17.67
CA ARG A 32 -16.56 11.39 -16.48
C ARG A 32 -15.60 11.22 -15.32
N SER A 33 -15.47 12.28 -14.53
CA SER A 33 -14.62 12.31 -13.35
C SER A 33 -15.38 12.93 -12.18
N GLU A 34 -15.22 12.34 -11.00
CA GLU A 34 -15.78 12.86 -9.76
C GLU A 34 -14.79 12.74 -8.61
N LEU A 35 -14.81 13.74 -7.73
CA LEU A 35 -14.12 13.72 -6.46
C LEU A 35 -14.94 12.87 -5.49
N LEU A 36 -14.34 11.81 -4.93
CA LEU A 36 -15.01 10.99 -3.94
C LEU A 36 -15.04 11.70 -2.58
N ASP A 37 -16.25 11.82 -2.01
CA ASP A 37 -16.45 12.31 -0.65
C ASP A 37 -16.20 11.15 0.33
N LEU A 38 -14.97 11.06 0.82
CA LEU A 38 -14.55 10.01 1.75
C LEU A 38 -14.78 10.46 3.19
N PRO A 39 -15.36 9.58 4.05
CA PRO A 39 -15.55 9.92 5.44
C PRO A 39 -14.20 10.18 6.12
N PRO A 40 -14.11 11.19 6.99
CA PRO A 40 -12.89 11.43 7.75
C PRO A 40 -12.68 10.27 8.72
N HIS A 41 -11.46 9.73 8.75
CA HIS A 41 -11.05 8.80 9.80
C HIS A 41 -10.72 9.59 11.07
N MET A 42 -11.36 9.23 12.19
CA MET A 42 -11.17 9.93 13.48
C MET A 42 -9.76 9.77 14.04
N ILE A 43 -9.11 8.63 13.75
CA ILE A 43 -7.79 8.26 14.25
C ILE A 43 -7.01 7.67 13.06
N THR A 44 -5.77 8.10 12.85
CA THR A 44 -4.92 7.69 11.73
C THR A 44 -3.49 7.41 12.18
N GLY A 45 -2.72 6.69 11.35
CA GLY A 45 -1.30 6.42 11.61
C GLY A 45 -1.07 5.50 12.81
N ILE A 46 -0.02 5.79 13.59
CA ILE A 46 0.38 4.96 14.75
C ILE A 46 -0.75 4.82 15.79
N PRO A 47 -1.48 5.89 16.18
CA PRO A 47 -2.61 5.76 17.10
C PRO A 47 -3.67 4.75 16.63
N ALA A 48 -4.02 4.74 15.34
CA ALA A 48 -5.01 3.80 14.80
C ALA A 48 -4.54 2.35 14.92
N TYR A 49 -3.25 2.10 14.68
CA TYR A 49 -2.64 0.78 14.88
C TYR A 49 -2.63 0.35 16.35
N ILE A 50 -2.34 1.27 17.28
CA ILE A 50 -2.35 0.93 18.72
C ILE A 50 -3.76 0.55 19.18
N GLU A 51 -4.78 1.29 18.73
CA GLU A 51 -6.18 1.01 19.06
C GLU A 51 -6.60 -0.38 18.54
N GLU A 52 -6.27 -0.69 17.29
CA GLU A 52 -6.48 -2.00 16.69
C GLU A 52 -5.79 -3.11 17.50
N LEU A 53 -4.51 -2.91 17.84
CA LEU A 53 -3.71 -3.88 18.57
C LEU A 53 -4.30 -4.17 19.96
N ILE A 54 -4.72 -3.15 20.70
CA ILE A 54 -5.40 -3.33 21.98
C ILE A 54 -6.68 -4.13 21.78
N GLY A 55 -7.49 -3.78 20.77
CA GLY A 55 -8.73 -4.48 20.46
C GLY A 55 -8.52 -5.98 20.20
N VAL A 56 -7.48 -6.34 19.43
CA VAL A 56 -7.12 -7.74 19.14
C VAL A 56 -6.57 -8.46 20.37
N ILE A 57 -5.80 -7.78 21.23
CA ILE A 57 -5.29 -8.36 22.48
C ILE A 57 -6.46 -8.69 23.44
N GLU A 58 -7.43 -7.77 23.56
CA GLU A 58 -8.54 -7.90 24.50
C GLU A 58 -9.61 -8.89 24.03
N ASN A 59 -9.91 -8.91 22.73
CA ASN A 59 -11.05 -9.65 22.18
C ASN A 59 -10.65 -10.85 21.31
N GLY A 60 -9.34 -11.04 21.08
CA GLY A 60 -8.84 -11.96 20.06
C GLY A 60 -9.09 -11.44 18.64
N GLY A 61 -8.67 -12.23 17.64
CA GLY A 61 -8.82 -11.89 16.22
C GLY A 61 -7.48 -11.80 15.51
N GLU A 62 -7.51 -11.24 14.29
CA GLU A 62 -6.33 -11.02 13.44
C GLU A 62 -6.11 -9.52 13.23
N LEU A 63 -4.84 -9.11 13.19
CA LEU A 63 -4.48 -7.76 12.78
C LEU A 63 -4.79 -7.57 11.29
N LEU A 64 -5.21 -6.37 10.90
CA LEU A 64 -5.35 -5.88 9.53
C LEU A 64 -4.02 -5.96 8.78
N SER A 65 -2.90 -5.81 9.47
CA SER A 65 -1.55 -5.90 8.91
C SER A 65 -0.63 -6.75 9.81
N PRO A 66 -0.75 -8.09 9.75
CA PRO A 66 0.07 -8.98 10.55
C PRO A 66 1.55 -8.92 10.12
N GLY A 67 2.45 -9.37 11.00
CA GLY A 67 3.90 -9.36 10.72
C GLY A 67 4.32 -10.10 9.44
N SER A 68 3.51 -11.05 8.97
CA SER A 68 3.71 -11.72 7.68
C SER A 68 3.63 -10.75 6.48
N GLU A 69 2.79 -9.71 6.53
CA GLU A 69 2.75 -8.69 5.47
C GLU A 69 4.03 -7.85 5.47
N GLY A 70 4.54 -7.49 6.65
CA GLY A 70 5.84 -6.83 6.79
C GLY A 70 6.99 -7.66 6.19
N LYS A 71 6.96 -8.99 6.38
CA LYS A 71 7.92 -9.91 5.75
C LYS A 71 7.85 -9.84 4.22
N LYS A 72 6.65 -9.84 3.62
CA LYS A 72 6.48 -9.70 2.16
C LYS A 72 7.09 -8.41 1.64
N VAL A 73 6.93 -7.30 2.36
CA VAL A 73 7.54 -6.01 1.98
C VAL A 73 9.07 -6.10 1.96
N VAL A 74 9.67 -6.72 2.98
CA VAL A 74 11.13 -6.95 3.01
C VAL A 74 11.56 -7.83 1.84
N GLU A 75 10.81 -8.88 1.51
CA GLU A 75 11.09 -9.75 0.35
C GLU A 75 11.04 -8.97 -0.97
N ILE A 76 10.08 -8.06 -1.14
CA ILE A 76 9.99 -7.16 -2.31
C ILE A 76 11.23 -6.26 -2.39
N ILE A 77 11.65 -5.65 -1.28
CA ILE A 77 12.86 -4.81 -1.23
C ILE A 77 14.10 -5.61 -1.65
N ILE A 78 14.27 -6.82 -1.13
CA ILE A 78 15.38 -7.71 -1.52
C ILE A 78 15.25 -8.10 -3.01
N GLY A 79 14.03 -8.36 -3.50
CA GLY A 79 13.76 -8.63 -4.91
C GLY A 79 14.24 -7.50 -5.82
N PHE A 80 14.01 -6.24 -5.45
CA PHE A 80 14.54 -5.08 -6.19
C PHE A 80 16.06 -5.03 -6.20
N LEU A 81 16.70 -5.26 -5.05
CA LEU A 81 18.17 -5.29 -4.95
C LEU A 81 18.78 -6.38 -5.84
N LYS A 82 18.18 -7.58 -5.85
CA LYS A 82 18.62 -8.69 -6.70
C LYS A 82 18.38 -8.44 -8.18
N SER A 83 17.27 -7.79 -8.51
CA SER A 83 17.01 -7.37 -9.89
C SER A 83 18.12 -6.43 -10.35
N GLN A 84 18.47 -5.41 -9.56
CA GLN A 84 19.55 -4.47 -9.89
C GLN A 84 20.90 -5.16 -10.06
N GLU A 85 21.29 -6.04 -9.13
CA GLU A 85 22.53 -6.82 -9.21
C GLU A 85 22.65 -7.62 -10.52
N ARG A 86 21.52 -8.13 -11.02
CA ARG A 86 21.45 -8.96 -12.24
C ARG A 86 21.17 -8.17 -13.51
N GLY A 87 21.35 -6.84 -13.49
CA GLY A 87 21.13 -5.99 -14.66
C GLY A 87 19.65 -5.65 -14.92
N ASN A 88 18.86 -5.52 -13.86
CA ASN A 88 17.43 -5.19 -13.87
C ASN A 88 16.53 -6.25 -14.53
N VAL A 89 16.91 -7.53 -14.43
CA VAL A 89 16.06 -8.64 -14.89
C VAL A 89 14.94 -8.93 -13.91
N ARG A 90 13.87 -9.57 -14.40
CA ARG A 90 12.75 -10.04 -13.57
C ARG A 90 13.23 -10.99 -12.48
N VAL A 91 12.71 -10.81 -11.27
CA VAL A 91 12.88 -11.69 -10.11
C VAL A 91 11.50 -12.13 -9.65
N ASP A 92 11.28 -13.43 -9.53
CA ASP A 92 10.01 -13.96 -9.00
C ASP A 92 10.06 -14.04 -7.47
N LEU A 93 8.89 -13.79 -6.85
CA LEU A 93 8.67 -13.84 -5.41
C LEU A 93 7.69 -14.98 -5.07
N PRO A 94 7.76 -15.60 -3.89
CA PRO A 94 8.72 -15.34 -2.81
C PRO A 94 10.14 -15.78 -3.15
N LEU A 95 11.13 -15.23 -2.45
CA LEU A 95 12.52 -15.59 -2.71
C LEU A 95 12.81 -17.02 -2.21
N PRO A 96 13.71 -17.78 -2.88
CA PRO A 96 14.09 -19.11 -2.41
C PRO A 96 14.74 -19.03 -1.02
N PRO A 97 14.65 -20.05 -0.16
CA PRO A 97 15.30 -20.03 1.16
C PRO A 97 16.82 -19.77 1.07
N GLY A 98 17.38 -19.01 2.01
CA GLY A 98 18.83 -18.74 2.12
C GLY A 98 19.36 -17.60 1.24
N ASN A 99 18.48 -16.65 0.91
CA ASN A 99 18.70 -15.57 -0.05
C ASN A 99 18.55 -14.19 0.58
#